data_AF-A0A947NIN5-F1
#
_entry.id   AF-A0A947NIN5-F1
#
_cell.length_a   1.000
_cell.length_b   1.000
_cell.length_c   1.000
_cell.angle_alpha   90.00
_cell.angle_beta   90.00
_cell.angle_gamma   90.00
#
_symmetry.space_group_name_H-M   'P 1'
#
loop_
_entity.id
_entity.type
_entity.pdbx_description
1 polymer ?
#
loop_
_entity_poly.entity_id
_entity_poly.type
_entity_poly.pdbx_seq_one_letter_code
_entity_poly.pdbx_strand_id
1 'polypeptide(L)' 'MTLERRRSTILGGLSEALVGGTKLRGILRYHIGMTDEQGNASHCFGKLLRPSLVLLTTEGLGGDAGEA' A
#
# COMPACT_ATOMS: atom_id res chain seq x y z
N MET A 1 -12.31 10.17 -9.32
CA MET A 1 -11.49 9.76 -8.18
C MET A 1 -10.01 10.02 -8.48
N THR A 2 -9.30 10.77 -7.62
CA THR A 2 -7.91 11.22 -7.84
C THR A 2 -6.88 10.14 -7.47
N LEU A 3 -5.65 10.25 -7.98
CA LEU A 3 -4.54 9.34 -7.65
C LEU A 3 -4.20 9.33 -6.15
N GLU A 4 -4.35 10.47 -5.47
CA GLU A 4 -4.10 10.60 -4.03
C GLU A 4 -5.04 9.74 -3.19
N ARG A 5 -6.34 9.67 -3.55
CA ARG A 5 -7.29 8.80 -2.83
C ARG A 5 -6.88 7.33 -2.93
N ARG A 6 -6.50 6.87 -4.14
CA ARG A 6 -6.04 5.49 -4.36
C ARG A 6 -4.75 5.20 -3.61
N ARG A 7 -3.82 6.15 -3.57
CA ARG A 7 -2.60 6.03 -2.77
C ARG A 7 -2.93 5.78 -1.29
N SER A 8 -3.85 6.55 -0.72
CA SER A 8 -4.29 6.36 0.67
C SER A 8 -4.84 4.94 0.91
N THR A 9 -5.76 4.49 0.04
CA THR A 9 -6.32 3.13 0.11
C THR A 9 -5.24 2.05 0.02
N ILE A 10 -4.30 2.17 -0.91
CA ILE A 10 -3.21 1.21 -1.10
C ILE A 10 -2.33 1.14 0.14
N LEU A 11 -1.96 2.29 0.72
CA LEU A 11 -1.11 2.33 1.90
C LEU A 11 -1.82 1.79 3.15
N GLY A 12 -3.13 2.04 3.29
CA GLY A 12 -3.95 1.44 4.34
C GLY A 12 -3.92 -0.09 4.27
N GLY A 13 -4.27 -0.65 3.11
CA GLY A 13 -4.25 -2.10 2.91
C GLY A 13 -2.87 -2.74 3.08
N LEU A 14 -1.79 -2.07 2.62
CA LEU A 14 -0.42 -2.54 2.85
C LEU A 14 -0.06 -2.58 4.34
N SER A 15 -0.47 -1.56 5.09
CA SER A 15 -0.24 -1.48 6.54
C SER A 15 -0.93 -2.60 7.30
N GLU A 16 -2.17 -2.89 6.93
CA GLU A 16 -2.96 -3.97 7.53
C GLU A 16 -2.40 -5.35 7.16
N ALA A 17 -2.12 -5.59 5.87
CA ALA A 17 -1.60 -6.86 5.39
C ALA A 17 -0.22 -7.22 6.01
N LEU A 18 0.59 -6.21 6.30
CA LEU A 18 1.92 -6.36 6.88
C LEU A 18 1.96 -6.10 8.39
N VAL A 19 0.82 -6.01 9.07
CA VAL A 19 0.78 -5.80 10.53
C VAL A 19 1.52 -6.93 11.25
N GLY A 20 2.21 -6.67 12.37
CA GLY A 20 2.83 -7.73 13.20
C GLY A 20 4.35 -7.81 13.18
N GLY A 21 4.91 -8.49 14.20
CA GLY A 21 6.32 -8.37 14.60
C GLY A 21 7.26 -9.47 14.11
N THR A 22 6.88 -10.31 13.14
CA THR A 22 7.79 -11.35 12.63
C THR A 22 8.95 -10.72 11.86
N LYS A 23 10.13 -11.37 11.89
CA LYS A 23 11.32 -10.92 11.14
C LYS A 23 11.02 -10.76 9.65
N LEU A 24 10.26 -11.69 9.07
CA LEU A 24 9.85 -11.63 7.66
C LEU A 24 8.99 -10.39 7.37
N ARG A 25 8.01 -10.07 8.22
CA ARG A 25 7.19 -8.86 8.04
C ARG A 25 8.01 -7.58 8.17
N GLY A 26 9.02 -7.57 9.06
CA GLY A 26 9.99 -6.47 9.14
C GLY A 26 10.76 -6.27 7.84
N ILE A 27 11.31 -7.35 7.27
CA ILE A 27 12.05 -7.31 5.99
C ILE A 27 11.14 -6.84 4.85
N LEU A 28 9.88 -7.30 4.81
CA LEU A 28 8.92 -6.89 3.77
C LEU A 28 8.59 -5.41 3.86
N ARG A 29 8.35 -4.87 5.07
CA ARG A 29 8.10 -3.43 5.28
C ARG A 29 9.28 -2.57 4.81
N TYR A 30 10.50 -2.98 5.11
CA TYR A 30 11.70 -2.33 4.59
C TYR A 30 11.75 -2.39 3.05
N HIS A 31 11.54 -3.57 2.48
CA HIS A 31 11.63 -3.79 1.03
C HIS A 31 10.66 -2.92 0.22
N ILE A 32 9.45 -2.69 0.73
CA ILE A 32 8.45 -1.85 0.05
C ILE A 32 8.54 -0.37 0.44
N GLY A 33 9.51 0.01 1.28
CA GLY A 33 9.76 1.39 1.68
C GLY A 33 8.83 1.94 2.78
N MET A 34 8.15 1.06 3.54
CA MET A 34 7.39 1.44 4.75
C MET A 34 8.30 1.75 5.93
N THR A 35 9.48 1.15 5.98
CA THR A 35 10.47 1.40 7.04
C THR A 35 11.86 1.61 6.47
N ASP A 36 12.71 2.34 7.20
CA ASP A 36 14.13 2.48 6.91
C ASP A 36 14.98 1.34 7.49
N GLU A 37 16.31 1.45 7.40
CA GLU A 37 17.28 0.47 7.90
C GLU A 37 17.28 0.34 9.43
N GLN A 38 16.82 1.37 10.14
CA GLN A 38 16.69 1.36 11.60
C GLN A 38 15.30 0.89 12.06
N GLY A 39 14.40 0.60 11.12
CA GLY A 39 13.03 0.19 11.40
C GLY A 39 12.07 1.34 11.69
N ASN A 40 12.48 2.59 11.48
CA ASN A 40 11.58 3.74 11.62
C ASN A 40 10.66 3.85 10.40
N ALA A 41 9.51 4.51 10.56
CA ALA A 41 8.59 4.75 9.46
C ALA A 41 9.25 5.55 8.33
N SER A 42 8.99 5.13 7.09
CA SER A 42 9.45 5.77 5.86
C SER A 42 8.31 5.86 4.85
N HIS A 43 8.48 6.71 3.83
CA HIS A 43 7.47 6.97 2.80
C HIS A 43 7.98 6.72 1.37
N CYS A 44 8.88 5.75 1.21
CA CYS A 44 9.56 5.46 -0.06
C CYS A 44 8.82 4.40 -0.90
N PHE A 45 7.55 4.66 -1.26
CA PHE A 45 6.66 3.69 -1.94
C PHE A 45 6.74 3.67 -3.48
N GLY A 46 7.60 4.49 -4.06
CA GLY A 46 7.62 4.72 -5.50
C GLY A 46 6.29 5.29 -6.04
N LYS A 47 5.98 5.01 -7.31
CA LYS A 47 4.85 5.61 -8.04
C LYS A 47 3.49 4.95 -7.79
N LEU A 48 3.46 3.72 -7.27
CA LEU A 48 2.23 2.93 -7.03
C LEU A 48 1.28 2.82 -8.25
N LEU A 49 1.79 2.89 -9.48
CA LEU A 49 0.95 2.89 -10.69
C LEU A 49 0.15 1.59 -10.86
N ARG A 50 0.80 0.43 -10.70
CA ARG A 50 0.16 -0.88 -10.85
C ARG A 50 -1.04 -1.06 -9.90
N PRO A 51 -0.90 -0.88 -8.57
CA PRO A 51 -2.05 -0.99 -7.68
C PRO A 51 -3.09 0.12 -7.92
N SER A 52 -2.67 1.33 -8.34
CA SER A 52 -3.62 2.39 -8.71
C SER A 52 -4.46 2.04 -9.94
N LEU A 53 -3.89 1.37 -10.94
CA LEU A 53 -4.59 0.90 -12.13
C LEU A 53 -5.59 -0.21 -11.80
N VAL A 54 -5.26 -1.08 -10.85
CA VAL A 54 -6.20 -2.10 -10.36
C VAL A 54 -7.43 -1.43 -9.75
N LEU A 55 -7.26 -0.51 -8.81
CA LEU A 55 -8.40 0.19 -8.18
C LEU A 55 -9.22 0.98 -9.21
N LEU A 56 -8.55 1.68 -10.15
CA LEU A 56 -9.23 2.38 -11.25
C LEU A 56 -10.11 1.45 -12.09
N THR A 57 -9.59 0.25 -12.41
CA THR A 57 -10.31 -0.71 -13.24
C THR A 57 -11.49 -1.31 -12.48
N THR A 58 -11.31 -1.65 -11.20
CA THR A 58 -12.39 -2.13 -10.32
C THR A 58 -13.55 -1.14 -10.27
N GLU A 59 -13.24 0.13 -10.01
CA GLU A 59 -14.24 1.21 -10.00
C GLU A 59 -14.94 1.37 -11.36
N GLY A 60 -14.18 1.29 -12.46
CA GLY A 60 -14.71 1.40 -13.81
C GLY A 60 -15.68 0.28 -14.19
N LEU A 61 -15.60 -0.87 -13.53
CA LEU A 61 -16.50 -2.01 -13.70
C LEU A 61 -17.65 -2.01 -12.67
N GLY A 62 -17.77 -0.98 -11.84
CA GLY A 62 -18.82 -0.86 -10.82
C GLY A 62 -18.51 -1.54 -9.48
N GLY A 63 -17.27 -2.01 -9.27
CA GLY A 63 -16.83 -2.52 -7.97
C GLY A 63 -16.45 -1.40 -7.00
N ASP A 64 -16.56 -1.67 -5.69
CA ASP A 64 -16.07 -0.75 -4.67
C ASP A 64 -14.62 -1.07 -4.29
N ALA A 65 -13.73 -0.09 -4.49
CA ALA A 65 -12.33 -0.17 -4.10
C ALA A 65 -12.09 0.13 -2.61
N GLY A 66 -13.14 0.49 -1.85
CA GLY A 66 -13.09 0.81 -0.42
C GLY A 66 -13.42 -0.34 0.53
N GLU A 67 -13.96 -1.45 0.04
CA GLU A 67 -14.15 -2.68 0.82
C GLU A 67 -12.93 -3.59 0.60
N ALA A 68 -11.93 -3.46 1.47
CA ALA A 68 -10.84 -4.43 1.62
C ALA A 68 -10.83 -4.96 3.06
#